data_AF-A0A0P4WES2-F1
#
_entry.id   AF-A0A0P4WES2-F1
#
_cell.length_a   1.000
_cell.length_b   1.000
_cell.length_c   1.000
_cell.angle_alpha   90.00
_cell.angle_beta   90.00
_cell.angle_gamma   90.00
#
_symmetry.space_group_name_H-M   'P 1'
#
loop_
_entity.id
_entity.type
_entity.pdbx_description
1 polymer ?
#
loop_
_entity_poly.entity_id
_entity_poly.type
_entity_poly.pdbx_seq_one_letter_code
_entity_poly.pdbx_strand_id
1 'polypeptide(L)'
;MNHSCYANCVVLSYGRYRVVKASRAIRAGSQLTCQYVDVLKGNLMERRARLLPQYFFVCHCEACEGNWPEGLQYTTAFNLRCVRCHVLVNANTKKCSQCNLYYHKRTTVSGEPHLTTYEYNLVRKKVEQALKDYKRAEHRLIRRGEESEADMRIVSNLIELYDDFVELPSYIHVAAQSTYNSMNYKLACSAYTVEDNSPQCLVS
;
A
#
# COMPACT_ATOMS: atom_id res chain seq x y z
N MET A 1 -4.02 -15.50 9.38
CA MET A 1 -3.15 -14.45 8.78
C MET A 1 -2.50 -13.68 9.91
N ASN A 2 -1.19 -13.43 9.83
CA ASN A 2 -0.47 -12.70 10.88
C ASN A 2 -0.70 -11.18 10.80
N HIS A 3 -0.41 -10.49 11.89
CA HIS A 3 -0.48 -9.04 11.96
C HIS A 3 0.67 -8.36 11.21
N SER A 4 0.37 -7.28 10.51
CA SER A 4 1.33 -6.22 10.19
C SER A 4 0.66 -4.87 10.37
N CYS A 5 1.37 -3.90 10.95
CA CYS A 5 0.86 -2.52 11.04
C CYS A 5 0.73 -1.88 9.64
N TYR A 6 1.52 -2.37 8.69
CA TYR A 6 1.44 -2.03 7.27
C TYR A 6 1.17 -3.30 6.45
N ALA A 7 -0.06 -3.77 6.55
CA ALA A 7 -0.52 -5.03 5.97
C ALA A 7 -0.56 -4.99 4.43
N ASN A 8 -0.55 -6.16 3.81
CA ASN A 8 -0.73 -6.32 2.37
C ASN A 8 -2.11 -6.89 1.98
N CYS A 9 -2.95 -7.22 2.95
CA CYS A 9 -4.32 -7.65 2.72
C CYS A 9 -5.30 -6.96 3.67
N VAL A 10 -6.54 -6.83 3.20
CA VAL A 10 -7.71 -6.47 3.99
C VAL A 10 -8.62 -7.69 4.14
N VAL A 11 -9.24 -7.83 5.32
CA VAL A 11 -10.25 -8.84 5.59
C VAL A 11 -11.61 -8.15 5.66
N LEU A 12 -12.47 -8.45 4.69
CA LEU A 12 -13.82 -7.93 4.58
C LEU A 12 -14.81 -8.96 5.13
N SER A 13 -15.87 -8.48 5.78
CA SER A 13 -16.96 -9.33 6.27
C SER A 13 -18.21 -9.12 5.44
N TYR A 14 -18.81 -10.22 4.99
CA TYR A 14 -20.11 -10.25 4.31
C TYR A 14 -21.01 -11.23 5.06
N GLY A 15 -21.71 -10.74 6.09
CA GLY A 15 -22.45 -11.58 7.03
C GLY A 15 -21.54 -12.60 7.69
N ARG A 16 -21.80 -13.89 7.46
CA ARG A 16 -21.00 -15.02 7.96
C ARG A 16 -19.72 -15.30 7.17
N TYR A 17 -19.54 -14.68 6.01
CA TYR A 17 -18.39 -14.91 5.15
C TYR A 17 -17.28 -13.89 5.42
N ARG A 18 -16.03 -14.35 5.32
CA ARG A 18 -14.83 -13.51 5.33
C ARG A 18 -14.17 -13.59 3.97
N VAL A 19 -13.97 -12.43 3.34
CA VAL A 19 -13.29 -12.30 2.06
C VAL A 19 -11.96 -11.60 2.30
N VAL A 20 -10.87 -12.23 1.88
CA VAL A 20 -9.54 -11.64 1.94
C VAL A 20 -9.21 -11.06 0.57
N LYS A 21 -8.80 -9.80 0.54
CA LYS A 21 -8.35 -9.12 -0.68
C LYS A 21 -6.98 -8.51 -0.48
N ALA A 22 -6.18 -8.49 -1.54
CA ALA A 22 -4.94 -7.74 -1.55
C ALA A 22 -5.25 -6.24 -1.44
N SER A 23 -4.52 -5.54 -0.59
CA SER A 23 -4.59 -4.08 -0.48
C SER A 23 -3.45 -3.39 -1.24
N ARG A 24 -2.42 -4.15 -1.61
CA ARG A 24 -1.23 -3.70 -2.34
C ARG A 24 -0.53 -4.89 -3.00
N ALA A 25 0.57 -4.67 -3.72
CA ALA A 25 1.26 -5.74 -4.43
C ALA A 25 1.84 -6.78 -3.45
N ILE A 26 1.73 -8.07 -3.82
CA ILE A 26 2.23 -9.19 -3.01
C ILE A 26 3.19 -9.99 -3.87
N ARG A 27 4.48 -9.99 -3.50
CA ARG A 27 5.49 -10.79 -4.21
C ARG A 27 5.30 -12.28 -3.89
N ALA A 28 5.54 -13.14 -4.88
CA ALA A 28 5.47 -14.59 -4.69
C ALA A 28 6.35 -15.03 -3.49
N GLY A 29 5.80 -15.92 -2.65
CA GLY A 29 6.46 -16.38 -1.43
C GLY A 29 6.42 -15.41 -0.24
N SER A 30 5.89 -14.20 -0.41
CA SER A 30 5.71 -13.26 0.72
C SER A 30 4.54 -13.68 1.60
N GLN A 31 4.65 -13.40 2.90
CA GLN A 31 3.57 -13.66 3.86
C GLN A 31 2.35 -12.76 3.60
N LEU A 32 1.16 -13.33 3.69
CA LEU A 32 -0.10 -12.58 3.73
C LEU A 32 -0.37 -12.09 5.16
N THR A 33 -0.55 -10.78 5.30
CA THR A 33 -0.75 -10.10 6.59
C THR A 33 -2.00 -9.24 6.58
N CYS A 34 -2.65 -9.08 7.73
CA CYS A 34 -3.77 -8.15 7.92
C CYS A 34 -3.58 -7.30 9.18
N GLN A 35 -4.29 -6.18 9.25
CA GLN A 35 -4.33 -5.36 10.46
C GLN A 35 -5.32 -5.96 11.45
N TYR A 36 -4.88 -6.18 12.70
CA TYR A 36 -5.74 -6.66 13.79
C TYR A 36 -6.42 -5.52 14.54
N VAL A 37 -5.77 -4.36 14.53
CA VAL A 37 -6.24 -3.12 15.14
C VAL A 37 -5.90 -1.98 14.18
N ASP A 38 -6.60 -0.85 14.28
CA ASP A 38 -6.29 0.39 13.55
C ASP A 38 -5.02 1.03 14.14
N VAL A 39 -3.89 0.45 13.77
CA VAL A 39 -2.53 0.79 14.22
C VAL A 39 -2.00 2.10 13.67
N LEU A 40 -2.58 2.63 12.60
CA LEU A 40 -2.14 3.92 12.02
C LEU A 40 -2.58 5.11 12.89
N LYS A 41 -3.48 4.87 13.84
CA LYS A 41 -3.91 5.81 14.89
C LYS A 41 -3.07 5.69 16.17
N GLY A 42 -1.79 5.39 16.07
CA GLY A 42 -0.92 5.38 17.26
C GLY A 42 0.56 5.26 16.97
N ASN A 43 1.36 5.77 17.88
CA ASN A 43 2.83 5.64 17.83
C ASN A 43 3.28 4.21 18.15
N LEU A 44 4.57 3.92 18.02
CA LEU A 44 5.13 2.57 18.23
C LEU A 44 4.72 1.95 19.57
N MET A 45 4.76 2.72 20.65
CA MET A 45 4.46 2.25 21.99
C MET A 45 2.99 1.86 22.11
N GLU A 46 2.09 2.70 21.60
CA GLU A 46 0.65 2.45 21.60
C GLU A 46 0.26 1.25 20.73
N ARG A 47 0.89 1.09 19.56
CA ARG A 47 0.66 -0.08 18.69
C ARG A 47 1.00 -1.37 19.43
N ARG A 48 2.15 -1.44 20.08
CA ARG A 48 2.59 -2.61 20.86
C ARG A 48 1.72 -2.82 22.12
N ALA A 49 1.35 -1.75 22.81
CA ALA A 49 0.49 -1.80 23.99
C ALA A 49 -0.93 -2.30 23.68
N ARG A 50 -1.48 -2.05 22.49
CA ARG A 50 -2.76 -2.62 22.05
C ARG A 50 -2.67 -4.10 21.69
N LEU A 51 -1.57 -4.51 21.05
CA LEU A 51 -1.42 -5.87 20.55
C LEU A 51 -1.03 -6.87 21.64
N LEU A 52 -0.12 -6.49 22.55
CA LEU A 52 0.44 -7.39 23.55
C LEU A 52 -0.61 -8.05 24.47
N PRO A 53 -1.56 -7.34 25.10
CA PRO A 53 -2.49 -7.96 26.04
C PRO A 53 -3.52 -8.85 25.35
N GLN A 54 -3.83 -8.61 24.07
CA GLN A 54 -4.87 -9.35 23.34
C GLN A 54 -4.28 -10.52 22.53
N TYR A 55 -3.07 -10.35 21.99
CA TYR A 55 -2.47 -11.30 21.05
C TYR A 55 -1.14 -11.88 21.53
N PHE A 56 -0.65 -11.47 22.70
CA PHE A 56 0.52 -12.05 23.38
C PHE A 56 1.81 -12.03 22.55
N PHE A 57 2.01 -11.00 21.71
CA PHE A 57 3.24 -10.79 20.97
C PHE A 57 3.65 -9.31 20.91
N VAL A 58 4.94 -9.07 20.64
CA VAL A 58 5.48 -7.74 20.32
C VAL A 58 5.63 -7.62 18.81
N CYS A 59 5.03 -6.58 18.22
CA CYS A 59 5.07 -6.39 16.77
C CYS A 59 6.44 -5.89 16.28
N HIS A 60 6.98 -6.58 15.26
CA HIS A 60 8.26 -6.30 14.59
C HIS A 60 8.08 -6.10 13.06
N CYS A 61 6.89 -5.66 12.63
CA CYS A 61 6.69 -5.32 11.22
C CYS A 61 7.49 -4.08 10.79
N GLU A 62 7.62 -3.83 9.49
CA GLU A 62 8.39 -2.70 8.93
C GLU A 62 8.01 -1.33 9.54
N ALA A 63 6.73 -1.10 9.83
CA ALA A 63 6.29 0.15 10.43
C ALA A 63 6.67 0.27 11.92
N CYS A 64 6.81 -0.85 12.62
CA CYS A 64 7.27 -0.85 14.01
C CYS A 64 8.78 -0.70 14.10
N GLU A 65 9.53 -1.46 13.31
CA GLU A 65 11.00 -1.35 13.26
C GLU A 65 11.48 -0.01 12.70
N GLY A 66 10.74 0.54 11.73
CA GLY A 66 10.98 1.88 11.20
C GLY A 66 10.46 3.01 12.10
N ASN A 67 9.93 2.71 13.29
CA ASN A 67 9.34 3.67 14.22
C ASN A 67 8.40 4.69 13.54
N TRP A 68 7.50 4.21 12.67
CA TRP A 68 6.60 5.11 11.94
C TRP A 68 5.75 5.94 12.90
N PRO A 69 5.59 7.25 12.64
CA PRO A 69 4.94 8.17 13.56
C PRO A 69 3.44 7.88 13.69
N GLU A 70 2.85 8.42 14.74
CA GLU A 70 1.41 8.55 14.86
C GLU A 70 0.93 9.62 13.87
N GLY A 71 0.04 9.22 12.96
CA GLY A 71 -0.38 10.09 11.87
C GLY A 71 0.72 10.29 10.84
N LEU A 72 0.34 10.23 9.56
CA LEU A 72 1.25 10.56 8.47
C LEU A 72 0.93 11.97 7.98
N GLN A 73 1.96 12.79 7.81
CA GLN A 73 1.79 14.14 7.27
C GLN A 73 1.15 14.05 5.87
N TYR A 74 0.08 14.81 5.65
CA TYR A 74 -0.48 14.98 4.32
C TYR A 74 0.51 15.76 3.45
N THR A 75 1.28 15.03 2.63
CA THR A 75 2.21 15.61 1.67
C THR A 75 2.26 14.76 0.42
N THR A 76 2.48 15.42 -0.71
CA THR A 76 2.70 14.75 -2.01
C THR A 76 4.14 14.81 -2.46
N ALA A 77 5.02 15.38 -1.63
CA ALA A 77 6.45 15.19 -1.78
C ALA A 77 6.77 13.72 -1.50
N PHE A 78 7.64 13.14 -2.32
CA PHE A 78 8.10 11.78 -2.15
C PHE A 78 9.56 11.66 -2.57
N ASN A 79 10.22 10.67 -2.00
CA ASN A 79 11.56 10.26 -2.36
C ASN A 79 11.51 8.90 -3.03
N LEU A 80 12.40 8.67 -3.99
CA LEU A 80 12.60 7.33 -4.52
C LEU A 80 13.59 6.56 -3.64
N ARG A 81 13.35 5.27 -3.46
CA ARG A 81 14.15 4.39 -2.62
C ARG A 81 15.07 3.46 -3.40
N CYS A 82 16.09 2.96 -2.72
CA CYS A 82 17.05 2.01 -3.27
C CYS A 82 16.41 0.61 -3.42
N VAL A 83 16.73 -0.09 -4.51
CA VAL A 83 16.26 -1.47 -4.74
C VAL A 83 16.89 -2.50 -3.80
N ARG A 84 18.05 -2.17 -3.21
CA ARG A 84 18.80 -3.07 -2.31
C ARG A 84 18.50 -2.81 -0.84
N CYS A 85 18.73 -1.58 -0.39
CA CYS A 85 18.61 -1.24 1.04
C CYS A 85 17.32 -0.49 1.39
N HIS A 86 16.48 -0.17 0.40
CA HIS A 86 15.21 0.53 0.58
C HIS A 86 15.29 1.94 1.19
N VAL A 87 16.48 2.52 1.31
CA VAL A 87 16.72 3.89 1.75
C VAL A 87 16.76 4.86 0.57
N LEU A 88 16.55 6.16 0.81
CA LEU A 88 16.69 7.28 -0.12
C LEU A 88 17.76 7.13 -1.23
N VAL A 89 17.32 7.39 -2.46
CA VAL A 89 18.18 7.74 -3.60
C VAL A 89 18.19 9.25 -3.77
N ASN A 90 19.37 9.86 -3.62
CA ASN A 90 19.53 11.30 -3.69
C ASN A 90 19.12 11.83 -5.08
N ALA A 91 18.25 12.84 -5.09
CA ALA A 91 17.66 13.38 -6.31
C ALA A 91 18.66 14.10 -7.23
N ASN A 92 19.78 14.60 -6.70
CA ASN A 92 20.76 15.34 -7.50
C ASN A 92 21.81 14.40 -8.07
N THR A 93 22.35 13.51 -7.25
CA THR A 93 23.44 12.60 -7.64
C THR A 93 22.96 11.27 -8.24
N LYS A 94 21.65 10.99 -8.12
CA LYS A 94 21.03 9.71 -8.51
C LYS A 94 21.72 8.52 -7.86
N LYS A 95 22.24 8.71 -6.64
CA LYS A 95 23.01 7.74 -5.89
C LYS A 95 22.29 7.40 -4.58
N CYS A 96 22.25 6.12 -4.23
CA CYS A 96 21.77 5.69 -2.92
C CYS A 96 22.67 6.23 -1.81
N SER A 97 22.07 6.77 -0.75
CA SER A 97 22.79 7.36 0.39
C SER A 97 23.54 6.35 1.25
N GLN A 98 23.26 5.05 1.13
CA GLN A 98 23.84 4.02 2.00
C GLN A 98 24.73 3.03 1.24
N CYS A 99 24.20 2.36 0.21
CA CYS A 99 24.93 1.29 -0.48
C CYS A 99 25.64 1.73 -1.77
N ASN A 100 25.66 3.04 -2.06
CA ASN A 100 26.35 3.66 -3.19
C ASN A 100 25.92 3.21 -4.61
N LEU A 101 24.79 2.52 -4.77
CA LEU A 101 24.21 2.20 -6.08
C LEU A 101 23.78 3.46 -6.86
N TYR A 102 23.95 3.44 -8.19
CA TYR A 102 23.60 4.54 -9.09
C TYR A 102 22.36 4.23 -9.94
N TYR A 103 21.52 5.24 -10.13
CA TYR A 103 20.18 5.17 -10.74
C TYR A 103 20.07 6.04 -12.00
N HIS A 104 21.18 6.22 -12.73
CA HIS A 104 21.20 6.94 -14.01
C HIS A 104 20.53 6.16 -15.14
N LYS A 105 20.54 4.83 -15.06
CA LYS A 105 19.95 3.92 -16.04
C LYS A 105 19.65 2.58 -15.38
N ARG A 106 18.79 1.79 -16.03
CA ARG A 106 18.50 0.42 -15.60
C ARG A 106 19.76 -0.45 -15.72
N THR A 107 20.24 -1.01 -14.61
CA THR A 107 21.45 -1.86 -14.59
C THR A 107 21.29 -2.98 -13.55
N THR A 108 21.64 -4.22 -13.92
CA THR A 108 21.73 -5.33 -12.97
C THR A 108 22.83 -5.08 -11.95
N VAL A 109 22.55 -5.33 -10.69
CA VAL A 109 23.47 -5.09 -9.59
C VAL A 109 24.56 -6.17 -9.58
N SER A 110 25.83 -5.77 -9.50
CA SER A 110 26.95 -6.71 -9.46
C SER A 110 26.84 -7.65 -8.25
N GLY A 111 26.95 -8.96 -8.49
CA GLY A 111 26.80 -10.00 -7.47
C GLY A 111 25.35 -10.35 -7.10
N GLU A 112 24.36 -9.61 -7.60
CA GLU A 112 22.94 -9.80 -7.25
C GLU A 112 22.06 -9.77 -8.51
N PRO A 113 21.99 -10.88 -9.28
CA PRO A 113 21.30 -10.92 -10.58
C PRO A 113 19.79 -10.60 -10.51
N HIS A 114 19.19 -10.80 -9.33
CA HIS A 114 17.79 -10.53 -9.06
C HIS A 114 17.50 -9.05 -8.77
N LEU A 115 18.53 -8.24 -8.53
CA LEU A 115 18.39 -6.81 -8.32
C LEU A 115 18.77 -6.03 -9.57
N THR A 116 17.87 -5.15 -9.99
CA THR A 116 18.10 -4.26 -11.13
C THR A 116 17.73 -2.84 -10.71
N THR A 117 18.66 -1.90 -10.83
CA THR A 117 18.38 -0.48 -10.60
C THR A 117 17.39 0.04 -11.63
N TYR A 118 16.75 1.17 -11.34
CA TYR A 118 15.88 1.86 -12.28
C TYR A 118 16.50 3.18 -12.76
N GLU A 119 15.97 3.72 -13.84
CA GLU A 119 16.30 5.08 -14.27
C GLU A 119 15.50 6.09 -13.44
N TYR A 120 16.19 6.88 -12.61
CA TYR A 120 15.57 7.74 -11.60
C TYR A 120 14.58 8.73 -12.21
N ASN A 121 14.97 9.46 -13.26
CA ASN A 121 14.14 10.52 -13.82
C ASN A 121 12.88 9.95 -14.49
N LEU A 122 13.00 8.81 -15.16
CA LEU A 122 11.87 8.12 -15.78
C LEU A 122 10.88 7.64 -14.73
N VAL A 123 11.35 6.96 -13.68
CA VAL A 123 10.48 6.48 -12.59
C VAL A 123 9.85 7.65 -11.86
N ARG A 124 10.60 8.71 -11.56
CA ARG A 124 10.06 9.91 -10.90
C ARG A 124 8.91 10.52 -11.69
N LYS A 125 9.06 10.68 -13.01
CA LYS A 125 7.98 11.17 -13.90
C LYS A 125 6.76 10.25 -13.87
N LYS A 126 6.95 8.93 -13.86
CA LYS A 126 5.84 7.96 -13.75
C LYS A 126 5.08 8.09 -12.43
N VAL A 127 5.79 8.18 -11.31
CA VAL A 127 5.18 8.37 -9.98
C VAL A 127 4.44 9.71 -9.91
N GLU A 128 5.04 10.79 -10.42
CA GLU A 128 4.41 12.11 -10.49
C GLU A 128 3.13 12.10 -11.33
N GLN A 129 3.14 11.40 -12.47
CA GLN A 129 1.97 11.26 -13.32
C GLN A 129 0.86 10.45 -12.64
N ALA A 130 1.19 9.27 -12.09
CA ALA A 130 0.22 8.44 -11.37
C ALA A 130 -0.40 9.19 -10.18
N LEU A 131 0.39 10.02 -9.49
CA LEU A 131 -0.11 10.84 -8.39
C LEU A 131 -1.10 11.92 -8.86
N LYS A 132 -0.84 12.54 -10.01
CA LYS A 132 -1.78 13.50 -10.63
C LYS A 132 -3.09 12.80 -11.02
N ASP A 133 -3.00 11.63 -11.63
CA ASP A 133 -4.16 10.84 -12.06
C ASP A 133 -4.99 10.39 -10.86
N TYR A 134 -4.34 9.90 -9.80
CA TYR A 134 -4.99 9.56 -8.53
C TYR A 134 -5.71 10.76 -7.93
N LYS A 135 -5.06 11.93 -7.79
CA LYS A 135 -5.72 13.14 -7.25
C LYS A 135 -6.93 13.56 -8.07
N ARG A 136 -6.84 13.44 -9.40
CA ARG A 136 -7.97 13.76 -10.30
C ARG A 136 -9.13 12.77 -10.10
N ALA A 137 -8.82 11.49 -9.87
CA ALA A 137 -9.81 10.45 -9.59
C ALA A 137 -10.41 10.57 -8.18
N GLU A 138 -9.59 10.88 -7.17
CA GLU A 138 -9.95 10.99 -5.76
C GLU A 138 -11.13 11.96 -5.55
N HIS A 139 -11.15 13.10 -6.26
CA HIS A 139 -12.27 14.03 -6.21
C HIS A 139 -13.60 13.41 -6.67
N ARG A 140 -13.58 12.54 -7.69
CA ARG A 140 -14.79 11.82 -8.16
C ARG A 140 -15.18 10.71 -7.20
N LEU A 141 -14.20 9.91 -6.78
CA LEU A 141 -14.39 8.73 -5.93
C LEU A 141 -14.96 9.08 -4.57
N ILE A 142 -14.38 10.09 -3.90
CA ILE A 142 -14.77 10.46 -2.54
C ILE A 142 -16.09 11.24 -2.52
N ARG A 143 -16.35 12.10 -3.52
CA ARG A 143 -17.51 13.01 -3.48
C ARG A 143 -18.77 12.49 -4.19
N ARG A 144 -18.63 11.66 -5.23
CA ARG A 144 -19.77 11.24 -6.06
C ARG A 144 -20.13 9.77 -5.92
N GLY A 145 -19.25 8.94 -5.35
CA GLY A 145 -19.49 7.50 -5.22
C GLY A 145 -19.58 6.74 -6.54
N GLU A 146 -19.25 7.40 -7.66
CA GLU A 146 -19.20 6.83 -9.01
C GLU A 146 -17.85 6.14 -9.21
N GLU A 147 -17.75 4.90 -8.76
CA GLU A 147 -16.54 4.09 -8.86
C GLU A 147 -16.56 3.25 -10.14
N SER A 148 -15.51 3.37 -10.96
CA SER A 148 -15.34 2.56 -12.17
C SER A 148 -14.11 1.65 -12.07
N GLU A 149 -14.06 0.60 -12.89
CA GLU A 149 -12.83 -0.20 -13.04
C GLU A 149 -11.64 0.66 -13.52
N ALA A 150 -11.91 1.72 -14.29
CA ALA A 150 -10.86 2.63 -14.74
C ALA A 150 -10.23 3.39 -13.57
N ASP A 151 -11.05 3.85 -12.62
CA ASP A 151 -10.55 4.47 -11.39
C ASP A 151 -9.81 3.44 -10.52
N MET A 152 -10.28 2.19 -10.47
CA MET A 152 -9.61 1.13 -9.71
C MET A 152 -8.20 0.86 -10.26
N ARG A 153 -8.04 0.89 -11.59
CA ARG A 153 -6.73 0.80 -12.26
C ARG A 153 -5.83 2.00 -11.94
N ILE A 154 -6.39 3.21 -11.87
CA ILE A 154 -5.63 4.42 -11.47
C ILE A 154 -5.09 4.26 -10.05
N VAL A 155 -5.92 3.82 -9.12
CA VAL A 155 -5.52 3.64 -7.72
C VAL A 155 -4.50 2.51 -7.58
N SER A 156 -4.72 1.35 -8.24
CA SER A 156 -3.78 0.22 -8.23
C SER A 156 -2.40 0.60 -8.78
N ASN A 157 -2.36 1.32 -9.90
CA ASN A 157 -1.10 1.76 -10.51
C ASN A 157 -0.30 2.69 -9.57
N LEU A 158 -0.98 3.58 -8.83
CA LEU A 158 -0.29 4.41 -7.83
C LEU A 158 0.30 3.54 -6.71
N ILE A 159 -0.47 2.59 -6.18
CA ILE A 159 -0.05 1.67 -5.12
C ILE A 159 1.18 0.87 -5.56
N GLU A 160 1.14 0.26 -6.74
CA GLU A 160 2.25 -0.53 -7.29
C GLU A 160 3.54 0.30 -7.43
N LEU A 161 3.43 1.53 -7.96
CA LEU A 161 4.58 2.42 -8.10
C LEU A 161 5.16 2.82 -6.74
N TYR A 162 4.34 3.03 -5.71
CA TYR A 162 4.81 3.32 -4.38
C TYR A 162 5.43 2.09 -3.70
N ASP A 163 4.81 0.92 -3.85
CA ASP A 163 5.30 -0.37 -3.35
C ASP A 163 6.67 -0.73 -3.89
N ASP A 164 7.02 -0.32 -5.11
CA ASP A 164 8.30 -0.63 -5.74
C ASP A 164 9.34 0.46 -5.51
N PHE A 165 8.97 1.73 -5.71
CA PHE A 165 9.94 2.80 -5.91
C PHE A 165 9.97 3.89 -4.85
N VAL A 166 8.95 4.03 -4.01
CA VAL A 166 8.85 5.17 -3.09
C VAL A 166 9.28 4.80 -1.67
N GLU A 167 10.00 5.69 -1.01
CA GLU A 167 10.36 5.57 0.40
C GLU A 167 9.11 5.64 1.30
N LEU A 168 9.06 4.78 2.32
CA LEU A 168 7.95 4.69 3.26
C LEU A 168 8.39 5.16 4.66
N PRO A 169 7.47 5.70 5.49
CA PRO A 169 6.03 5.79 5.27
C PRO A 169 5.59 6.90 4.32
N SER A 170 4.41 6.73 3.70
CA SER A 170 3.77 7.77 2.89
C SER A 170 2.26 7.81 3.15
N TYR A 171 1.75 8.99 3.51
CA TYR A 171 0.31 9.20 3.67
C TYR A 171 -0.45 8.83 2.40
N ILE A 172 0.04 9.30 1.24
CA ILE A 172 -0.59 9.07 -0.06
C ILE A 172 -0.72 7.58 -0.36
N HIS A 173 0.30 6.79 -0.03
CA HIS A 173 0.24 5.36 -0.25
C HIS A 173 -0.84 4.69 0.61
N VAL A 174 -0.86 5.01 1.91
CA VAL A 174 -1.86 4.49 2.86
C VAL A 174 -3.29 4.92 2.47
N ALA A 175 -3.45 6.17 2.02
CA ALA A 175 -4.72 6.70 1.55
C ALA A 175 -5.19 5.97 0.28
N ALA A 176 -4.29 5.77 -0.69
CA ALA A 176 -4.60 5.02 -1.90
C ALA A 176 -5.04 3.57 -1.59
N GLN A 177 -4.37 2.88 -0.66
CA GLN A 177 -4.78 1.53 -0.22
C GLN A 177 -6.17 1.54 0.44
N SER A 178 -6.47 2.55 1.26
CA SER A 178 -7.80 2.71 1.87
C SER A 178 -8.89 2.96 0.82
N THR A 179 -8.60 3.79 -0.18
CA THR A 179 -9.47 4.03 -1.34
C THR A 179 -9.70 2.72 -2.10
N TYR A 180 -8.63 2.00 -2.43
CA TYR A 180 -8.70 0.71 -3.14
C TYR A 180 -9.51 -0.34 -2.38
N ASN A 181 -9.33 -0.43 -1.06
CA ASN A 181 -10.09 -1.32 -0.18
C ASN A 181 -11.59 -0.97 -0.15
N SER A 182 -11.92 0.33 -0.13
CA SER A 182 -13.30 0.82 -0.17
C SER A 182 -13.97 0.48 -1.49
N MET A 183 -13.26 0.67 -2.61
CA MET A 183 -13.74 0.27 -3.94
C MET A 183 -13.93 -1.24 -4.03
N ASN A 184 -12.99 -2.01 -3.48
CA ASN A 184 -13.08 -3.46 -3.40
C ASN A 184 -14.29 -3.95 -2.61
N TYR A 185 -14.72 -3.21 -1.60
CA TYR A 185 -15.91 -3.53 -0.83
C TYR A 185 -17.19 -3.34 -1.67
N LYS A 186 -17.27 -2.25 -2.44
CA LYS A 186 -18.44 -1.89 -3.27
C LYS A 186 -18.53 -2.68 -4.58
N LEU A 187 -17.41 -2.85 -5.29
CA LEU A 187 -17.35 -3.62 -6.54
C LEU A 187 -17.42 -5.13 -6.30
N ALA A 188 -17.21 -5.60 -5.07
CA ALA A 188 -17.57 -6.96 -4.67
C ALA A 188 -19.08 -7.11 -4.49
N CYS A 189 -19.85 -6.84 -5.53
CA CYS A 189 -21.10 -7.55 -5.76
C CYS A 189 -20.73 -8.98 -6.14
N SER A 190 -20.40 -9.76 -5.12
CA SER A 190 -20.59 -11.19 -5.00
C SER A 190 -20.54 -12.04 -6.29
N ALA A 191 -19.38 -12.65 -6.55
CA ALA A 191 -19.29 -13.84 -7.41
C ALA A 191 -19.93 -15.10 -6.76
N TYR A 192 -20.47 -14.98 -5.54
CA TYR A 192 -21.11 -16.06 -4.77
C TYR A 192 -22.63 -15.88 -4.63
N THR A 193 -23.23 -14.96 -5.37
CA THR A 193 -24.70 -14.84 -5.53
C THR A 193 -25.01 -15.35 -6.93
N VAL A 194 -24.62 -16.60 -7.18
CA VAL A 194 -25.29 -17.39 -8.21
C VAL A 194 -26.36 -18.17 -7.45
N GLU A 195 -27.58 -17.69 -7.59
CA GLU A 195 -28.85 -18.41 -7.38
C GLU A 195 -29.06 -19.06 -6.01
N ASP A 196 -29.43 -18.24 -5.03
CA ASP A 196 -30.54 -18.64 -4.16
C ASP A 196 -31.72 -17.74 -4.55
N ASN A 197 -32.75 -18.34 -5.15
CA ASN A 197 -33.99 -17.71 -5.56
C ASN A 197 -34.74 -17.20 -4.32
N SER A 198 -34.34 -16.05 -3.79
CA SER A 198 -35.10 -15.30 -2.80
C SER A 198 -34.81 -13.80 -3.00
N PRO A 199 -35.80 -13.01 -3.43
CA PRO A 199 -35.58 -11.61 -3.76
C PRO A 199 -35.39 -10.79 -2.48
N GLN A 200 -34.62 -9.71 -2.62
CA GLN A 200 -34.57 -8.49 -1.79
C GLN A 200 -33.22 -8.25 -1.08
N CYS A 201 -32.29 -7.66 -1.82
CA CYS A 201 -31.59 -6.48 -1.29
C CYS A 201 -32.62 -5.35 -1.16
N LEU A 202 -33.16 -5.15 0.04
CA LEU A 202 -33.72 -3.86 0.44
C LEU A 202 -32.87 -3.35 1.60
N VAL A 203 -32.25 -2.20 1.34
CA VAL A 203 -31.67 -1.33 2.36
C VAL A 203 -32.84 -0.81 3.20
N SER A 204 -32.80 -1.04 4.51
CA SER A 204 -33.55 -0.25 5.49
C SER A 204 -32.63 0.81 6.08
#